data_AF-J9FWP8-F1
#
_entry.id   AF-J9FWP8-F1
#
_cell.length_a   1.000
_cell.length_b   1.000
_cell.length_c   1.000
_cell.angle_alpha   90.00
_cell.angle_beta   90.00
_cell.angle_gamma   90.00
#
_symmetry.space_group_name_H-M   'P 1'
#
loop_
_entity.id
_entity.type
_entity.pdbx_description
1 polymer ?
#
loop_
_entity_poly.entity_id
_entity_poly.type
_entity_poly.pdbx_seq_one_letter_code
_entity_poly.pdbx_strand_id
1 'polypeptide(L)'
;MEGAVGGVAGAALLGVLYAYLTKGAMAEYAFICAAGALISMVGDLAASAIKRNQGIKDYGKLIPGHGGILDRFDSVIFTAPVIYFLAKFMLGV
;
A
#
# COMPACT_ATOMS: atom_id res chain seq x y z
N MET A 1 1.18 12.89 11.94
CA MET A 1 -0.15 12.42 11.48
C MET A 1 -0.51 12.93 10.09
N GLU A 2 -0.05 14.13 9.76
CA GLU A 2 -0.17 14.86 8.50
C GLU A 2 0.19 14.00 7.28
N GLY A 3 1.29 13.25 7.35
CA GLY A 3 1.72 12.35 6.25
C GLY A 3 0.74 11.19 6.00
N ALA A 4 0.13 10.65 7.05
CA ALA A 4 -0.86 9.58 6.91
C ALA A 4 -2.17 10.11 6.27
N VAL A 5 -2.65 11.26 6.76
CA VAL A 5 -3.85 11.92 6.21
C VAL A 5 -3.63 12.31 4.74
N GLY A 6 -2.48 12.93 4.43
CA GLY A 6 -2.12 13.29 3.07
C GLY A 6 -1.96 12.07 2.15
N GLY A 7 -1.38 10.98 2.66
CA GLY A 7 -1.24 9.72 1.92
C GLY A 7 -2.58 9.08 1.57
N VAL A 8 -3.50 9.00 2.53
CA VAL A 8 -4.85 8.42 2.30
C VAL A 8 -5.68 9.32 1.37
N ALA A 9 -5.68 10.62 1.61
CA ALA A 9 -6.40 11.58 0.75
C ALA A 9 -5.84 11.58 -0.67
N GLY A 10 -4.51 11.58 -0.82
CA GLY A 10 -3.83 11.49 -2.11
C GLY A 10 -4.13 10.19 -2.85
N ALA A 11 -4.12 9.05 -2.14
CA ALA A 11 -4.47 7.76 -2.73
C ALA A 11 -5.93 7.73 -3.21
N ALA A 12 -6.87 8.25 -2.42
CA ALA A 12 -8.27 8.37 -2.81
C ALA A 12 -8.44 9.23 -4.08
N LEU A 13 -7.78 10.39 -4.14
CA LEU A 13 -7.83 11.29 -5.30
C LEU A 13 -7.23 10.65 -6.56
N LEU A 14 -6.12 9.93 -6.43
CA LEU A 14 -5.54 9.16 -7.53
C LEU A 14 -6.46 8.02 -7.98
N GLY A 15 -7.15 7.36 -7.05
CA GLY A 15 -8.18 6.36 -7.36
C GLY A 15 -9.33 6.94 -8.18
N VAL A 16 -9.85 8.11 -7.80
CA VAL A 16 -10.87 8.83 -8.57
C VAL A 16 -10.36 9.18 -9.97
N LEU A 17 -9.13 9.71 -10.07
CA LEU A 17 -8.52 10.07 -11.34
C LEU A 17 -8.37 8.83 -12.25
N TYR A 18 -7.91 7.71 -11.70
CA TYR A 18 -7.79 6.46 -12.44
C TYR A 18 -9.14 5.95 -12.94
N ALA A 19 -10.17 5.99 -12.09
CA ALA A 19 -11.53 5.63 -12.49
C ALA A 19 -12.09 6.53 -13.59
N TYR A 20 -11.82 7.84 -13.52
CA TYR A 20 -12.21 8.79 -14.56
C TYR A 20 -11.56 8.44 -15.92
N LEU A 21 -10.26 8.14 -15.93
CA LEU A 21 -9.53 7.79 -17.17
C LEU A 21 -9.97 6.45 -17.76
N THR A 22 -10.33 5.49 -16.90
CA THR A 22 -10.74 4.14 -17.31
C THR A 22 -12.25 3.99 -17.49
N LYS A 23 -13.04 5.04 -17.25
CA LYS A 23 -14.51 5.02 -17.18
C LYS A 23 -15.06 4.01 -16.16
N GLY A 24 -14.33 3.83 -15.06
CA GLY A 24 -14.70 2.97 -13.93
C GLY A 24 -15.55 3.68 -12.88
N ALA A 25 -15.95 2.93 -11.85
CA ALA A 25 -16.81 3.40 -10.77
C ALA A 25 -16.03 4.22 -9.73
N MET A 26 -16.14 5.55 -9.80
CA MET A 26 -15.23 6.47 -9.08
C MET A 26 -15.19 6.26 -7.56
N ALA A 27 -16.33 5.99 -6.93
CA ALA A 27 -16.43 5.86 -5.48
C ALA A 27 -15.71 4.59 -4.98
N GLU A 28 -15.85 3.50 -5.73
CA GLU A 28 -15.26 2.20 -5.45
C GLU A 28 -13.75 2.26 -5.58
N TYR A 29 -13.23 2.82 -6.68
CA TYR A 29 -11.79 3.01 -6.85
C TYR A 29 -11.19 3.93 -5.77
N ALA A 30 -11.87 5.03 -5.44
CA ALA A 30 -11.44 5.94 -4.36
C ALA A 30 -11.34 5.19 -3.02
N PHE A 31 -12.35 4.40 -2.69
CA PHE A 31 -12.40 3.62 -1.46
C PHE A 31 -11.32 2.54 -1.42
N ILE A 32 -11.15 1.78 -2.51
CA ILE A 32 -10.13 0.73 -2.62
C ILE A 32 -8.72 1.33 -2.43
N CYS A 33 -8.42 2.46 -3.07
CA CYS A 33 -7.13 3.13 -2.93
C CYS A 33 -6.91 3.71 -1.53
N ALA A 34 -7.94 4.31 -0.92
CA ALA A 34 -7.86 4.83 0.45
C ALA A 34 -7.63 3.70 1.47
N ALA A 35 -8.38 2.60 1.35
CA ALA A 35 -8.21 1.42 2.20
C ALA A 35 -6.82 0.79 1.99
N GLY A 36 -6.37 0.68 0.74
CA GLY A 36 -5.02 0.19 0.42
C GLY A 36 -3.92 1.04 1.06
N ALA A 37 -4.06 2.38 1.08
CA ALA A 37 -3.11 3.26 1.73
C ALA A 37 -3.02 3.04 3.25
N LEU A 38 -4.16 2.78 3.91
CA LEU A 38 -4.18 2.44 5.34
C LEU A 38 -3.49 1.10 5.62
N ILE A 39 -3.77 0.08 4.81
CA ILE A 39 -3.16 -1.25 4.95
C ILE A 39 -1.65 -1.21 4.67
N SER A 40 -1.22 -0.39 3.71
CA SER A 40 0.19 -0.16 3.40
C SER A 40 0.97 0.31 4.64
N MET A 41 0.43 1.28 5.39
CA MET A 41 1.05 1.74 6.63
C MET A 41 1.16 0.63 7.67
N VAL A 42 0.15 -0.23 7.77
CA VAL A 42 0.18 -1.40 8.66
C VAL A 42 1.27 -2.39 8.23
N GLY A 43 1.41 -2.66 6.93
CA GLY A 43 2.44 -3.53 6.38
C GLY A 43 3.86 -3.04 6.67
N ASP A 44 4.12 -1.75 6.46
CA ASP A 44 5.43 -1.14 6.77
C ASP A 44 5.76 -1.21 8.27
N LEU A 45 4.76 -1.00 9.13
CA LEU A 45 4.93 -1.13 10.59
C LEU A 45 5.19 -2.58 11.01
N ALA A 46 4.47 -3.54 10.42
CA ALA A 46 4.66 -4.96 10.68
C ALA A 46 6.07 -5.42 10.28
N ALA A 47 6.52 -5.06 9.08
CA ALA A 47 7.87 -5.35 8.61
C ALA A 47 8.94 -4.68 9.50
N SER A 48 8.71 -3.43 9.90
CA SER A 48 9.61 -2.72 10.83
C SER A 48 9.69 -3.39 12.20
N ALA A 49 8.59 -3.93 12.71
CA ALA A 49 8.56 -4.68 13.98
C ALA A 49 9.35 -5.99 13.87
N ILE A 50 9.20 -6.72 12.76
CA ILE A 50 9.96 -7.95 12.49
C ILE A 50 11.47 -7.65 12.46
N LYS A 51 11.87 -6.61 11.72
CA LYS A 51 13.28 -6.17 11.62
C LYS A 51 13.87 -5.87 13.00
N ARG A 52 13.14 -5.13 13.84
CA ARG A 52 13.55 -4.81 15.21
C ARG A 52 13.68 -6.05 16.10
N ASN A 53 12.74 -7.00 15.99
CA ASN A 53 12.79 -8.23 16.77
C ASN A 53 13.99 -9.12 16.38
N GLN A 54 14.43 -9.04 15.13
CA GLN A 54 15.60 -9.76 14.62
C GLN A 54 16.93 -8.97 14.76
N GLY A 55 16.89 -7.76 15.33
CA GLY A 55 18.07 -6.92 15.48
C GLY A 55 18.67 -6.43 14.16
N ILE A 56 17.91 -6.49 13.06
CA ILE A 56 18.34 -6.04 11.73
C ILE A 56 17.67 -4.73 11.34
N LYS A 57 18.30 -3.99 10.43
CA LYS A 57 17.76 -2.75 9.87
C LYS A 57 17.16 -2.94 8.48
N ASP A 58 17.76 -3.79 7.67
CA ASP A 58 17.39 -4.07 6.29
C ASP A 58 17.38 -5.60 6.09
N TYR A 59 16.45 -6.11 5.27
CA TYR A 59 16.35 -7.56 5.01
C TYR A 59 17.50 -8.12 4.15
N GLY A 60 18.32 -7.23 3.57
CA GLY A 60 19.50 -7.61 2.80
C GLY A 60 20.33 -6.40 2.39
N LYS A 61 21.39 -6.64 1.61
CA LYS A 61 22.29 -5.60 1.07
C LYS A 61 22.41 -5.66 -0.45
N LEU A 62 21.37 -6.16 -1.10
CA LEU A 62 21.44 -6.53 -2.51
C LEU A 62 21.54 -5.30 -3.44
N ILE A 63 20.98 -4.16 -3.03
CA ILE A 63 21.10 -2.90 -3.79
C ILE A 63 22.06 -1.97 -3.04
N PRO A 64 23.22 -1.62 -3.64
CA PRO A 64 24.19 -0.72 -3.02
C PRO A 64 23.54 0.62 -2.63
N GLY A 65 23.55 0.93 -1.34
CA GLY A 65 22.96 2.18 -0.80
C GLY A 65 21.43 2.21 -0.71
N HIS A 66 20.72 1.12 -1.02
CA HIS A 66 19.24 1.09 -1.10
C HIS A 66 18.55 0.03 -0.23
N GLY A 67 19.33 -0.83 0.43
CA GLY A 67 18.84 -1.87 1.34
C GLY A 67 18.53 -3.20 0.64
N GLY A 68 17.62 -3.98 1.22
CA GLY A 68 17.13 -5.23 0.65
C GLY A 68 16.04 -5.00 -0.40
N ILE A 69 15.89 -5.94 -1.33
CA ILE A 69 14.73 -5.95 -2.24
C ILE A 69 13.43 -6.04 -1.43
N LEU A 70 13.43 -6.87 -0.38
CA LEU A 70 12.24 -7.11 0.43
C LEU A 70 11.74 -5.85 1.14
N ASP A 71 12.66 -4.95 1.55
CA ASP A 71 12.31 -3.65 2.15
C ASP A 71 11.46 -2.76 1.21
N ARG A 72 11.46 -3.02 -0.10
CA ARG A 72 10.63 -2.30 -1.09
C ARG A 72 9.23 -2.88 -1.23
N PHE A 73 9.01 -4.10 -0.75
CA PHE A 73 7.75 -4.80 -0.82
C PHE A 73 7.06 -4.94 0.55
N ASP A 74 7.65 -4.40 1.64
CA ASP A 74 7.13 -4.44 3.02
C ASP A 74 5.62 -4.11 3.09
N SER A 75 5.21 -2.98 2.53
CA SER A 75 3.80 -2.56 2.46
C SER A 75 2.99 -3.32 1.40
N VAL A 76 3.59 -3.61 0.24
CA VAL A 76 2.87 -4.20 -0.91
C VAL A 76 2.42 -5.62 -0.61
N ILE A 77 3.20 -6.40 0.13
CA ILE A 77 2.87 -7.79 0.49
C ILE A 77 1.54 -7.87 1.25
N PHE A 78 1.25 -6.89 2.12
CA PHE A 78 -0.02 -6.81 2.83
C PHE A 78 -1.11 -6.11 2.00
N THR A 79 -0.74 -5.08 1.25
CA THR A 79 -1.69 -4.24 0.51
C THR A 79 -2.29 -4.97 -0.69
N ALA A 80 -1.49 -5.73 -1.43
CA ALA A 80 -1.90 -6.42 -2.66
C ALA A 80 -3.08 -7.41 -2.45
N PRO A 81 -3.04 -8.36 -1.49
CA PRO A 81 -4.17 -9.26 -1.29
C PRO A 81 -5.44 -8.51 -0.85
N VAL A 82 -5.31 -7.49 0.00
CA VAL A 82 -6.48 -6.72 0.45
C VAL A 82 -7.12 -5.96 -0.71
N ILE A 83 -6.32 -5.26 -1.52
CA ILE A 83 -6.83 -4.57 -2.72
C ILE A 83 -7.49 -5.56 -3.68
N TYR A 84 -6.89 -6.74 -3.89
CA TYR A 84 -7.47 -7.76 -4.76
C TYR A 84 -8.87 -8.19 -4.29
N PHE A 85 -9.03 -8.51 -3.00
CA PHE A 85 -10.33 -8.91 -2.45
C PHE A 85 -11.35 -7.77 -2.49
N LEU A 86 -10.95 -6.53 -2.18
CA LEU A 86 -11.82 -5.36 -2.27
C LEU A 86 -12.26 -5.11 -3.71
N ALA A 87 -11.35 -5.16 -4.68
CA ALA A 87 -11.66 -5.01 -6.09
C ALA A 87 -12.58 -6.11 -6.59
N LYS A 88 -12.30 -7.37 -6.25
CA LYS A 88 -13.18 -8.51 -6.59
C LYS A 88 -14.58 -8.35 -6.05
N PHE A 89 -14.71 -7.92 -4.79
CA PHE A 89 -16.02 -7.75 -4.14
C PHE A 89 -16.79 -6.54 -4.66
N MET A 90 -16.13 -5.40 -4.86
CA MET A 90 -16.78 -4.13 -5.20
C MET A 90 -16.92 -3.89 -6.70
N LEU A 91 -15.94 -4.32 -7.50
CA LEU A 91 -15.91 -4.12 -8.96
C LEU A 91 -16.29 -5.38 -9.74
N GLY A 92 -16.41 -6.54 -9.08
CA GLY A 92 -16.80 -7.80 -9.72
C GLY A 92 -15.77 -8.37 -10.69
N VAL A 93 -14.48 -8.01 -10.50
CA VAL A 93 -13.34 -8.51 -11.31
C VAL A 93 -12.87 -9.89 -10.86
#